data_AF-A0A4Z2B684-F1
#
_entry.id   AF-A0A4Z2B684-F1
#
_cell.length_a   1.000
_cell.length_b   1.000
_cell.length_c   1.000
_cell.angle_alpha   90.00
_cell.angle_beta   90.00
_cell.angle_gamma   90.00
#
_symmetry.space_group_name_H-M   'P 1'
#
loop_
_entity.id
_entity.type
_entity.pdbx_description
1 polymer ?
#
loop_
_entity_poly.entity_id
_entity_poly.type
_entity_poly.pdbx_seq_one_letter_code
_entity_poly.pdbx_strand_id
1 'polypeptide(L)'
;MEQLRAEISLLDSQISGTEEQLATQEQSIDQTWAQVEDSHRRELVLQAFRQRCIMGQKLLRDDASKIEEHCQALEQMAKKAEIEVLFDKSSSCSEGDTLNSKSAAEAQVLHDVRELCDQRVHFYQSLQESELKSAHPAAKLMTREQRAAVFQSWLSAVEAAWEEVEQSLVELSQTRSSVQQLQQQLQMLRKEANLEVSGAIEDLHNDTLALSSVELQCVMKAAARDYIREWCIQVNQRARSRQEALRNLQNQQQRILAFRELVAVRQEHIRGLIKGNSVAKTELKCLHAELQEFVQGTLVPQFENITTAANNLRNSISKEVKRFGTVSLPSLDRRTVEGMQRIPASWLSINRVKSPTFSSLCQTLAFPLYRAPEELCAHARSLQLDWRFLHQILKLYSAVLQETQNEAELLPASDQKALLSRVQEEDQKLLKALIPRVRSLAQHCDKGLSYGVQVKTAISYWWEKPAQHVLPEVSKGGLTYQQWLQRWRLAAKAS
;
A
#
# COMPACT_ATOMS: atom_id res chain seq x y z
N MET A 1 -14.05 -59.89 -34.66
CA MET A 1 -14.94 -59.28 -33.63
C MET A 1 -14.48 -59.61 -32.21
N GLU A 2 -14.18 -60.86 -31.88
CA GLU A 2 -13.71 -61.25 -30.52
C GLU A 2 -12.32 -60.71 -30.19
N GLN A 3 -11.36 -60.73 -31.13
CA GLN A 3 -10.03 -60.14 -30.95
C GLN A 3 -10.07 -58.64 -30.61
N LEU A 4 -10.88 -57.87 -31.33
CA LEU A 4 -11.07 -56.44 -31.06
C LEU A 4 -11.69 -56.18 -29.68
N ARG A 5 -12.59 -57.06 -29.20
CA ARG A 5 -13.15 -56.94 -27.84
C ARG A 5 -12.09 -57.22 -26.77
N ALA A 6 -11.20 -58.18 -27.01
CA ALA A 6 -10.09 -58.48 -26.11
C ALA A 6 -9.08 -57.31 -26.06
N GLU A 7 -8.74 -56.72 -27.20
CA GLU A 7 -7.87 -55.54 -27.28
C GLU A 7 -8.48 -54.31 -26.60
N ILE A 8 -9.79 -54.06 -26.79
CA ILE A 8 -10.50 -52.98 -26.08
C ILE A 8 -10.46 -53.24 -24.57
N SER A 9 -10.74 -54.45 -24.10
CA SER A 9 -10.69 -54.76 -22.66
C SER A 9 -9.29 -54.63 -22.05
N LEU A 10 -8.25 -54.91 -22.84
CA LEU A 10 -6.86 -54.73 -22.43
C LEU A 10 -6.51 -53.25 -22.32
N LEU A 11 -6.92 -52.44 -23.31
CA LEU A 11 -6.73 -50.99 -23.29
C LEU A 11 -7.51 -50.33 -22.14
N ASP A 12 -8.75 -50.73 -21.88
CA ASP A 12 -9.55 -50.23 -20.76
C ASP A 12 -8.88 -50.56 -19.41
N SER A 13 -8.30 -51.76 -19.27
CA SER A 13 -7.54 -52.16 -18.07
C SER A 13 -6.25 -51.34 -17.91
N GLN A 14 -5.54 -51.08 -19.01
CA GLN A 14 -4.35 -50.21 -18.99
C GLN A 14 -4.71 -48.76 -18.64
N ILE A 15 -5.79 -48.23 -19.22
CA ILE A 15 -6.29 -46.88 -18.92
C ILE A 15 -6.66 -46.77 -17.44
N SER A 16 -7.46 -47.71 -16.93
CA SER A 16 -7.85 -47.72 -15.52
C SER A 16 -6.64 -47.82 -14.58
N GLY A 17 -5.64 -48.64 -14.92
CA GLY A 17 -4.40 -48.73 -14.14
C GLY A 17 -3.58 -47.43 -14.16
N THR A 18 -3.53 -46.74 -15.30
CA THR A 18 -2.87 -45.42 -15.38
C THR A 18 -3.62 -44.33 -14.66
N GLU A 19 -4.96 -44.35 -14.67
CA GLU A 19 -5.81 -43.40 -13.93
C GLU A 19 -5.62 -43.55 -12.42
N GLU A 20 -5.54 -44.78 -11.90
CA GLU A 20 -5.29 -45.03 -10.48
C GLU A 20 -3.88 -44.57 -10.06
N GLN A 21 -2.87 -44.83 -10.90
CA GLN A 21 -1.52 -44.31 -10.67
C GLN A 21 -1.46 -42.78 -10.68
N LEU A 22 -2.18 -42.12 -11.60
CA LEU A 22 -2.29 -40.67 -11.62
C LEU A 22 -2.99 -40.14 -10.36
N ALA A 23 -4.10 -40.76 -9.93
CA ALA A 23 -4.81 -40.35 -8.73
C ALA A 23 -3.94 -40.47 -7.46
N THR A 24 -3.15 -41.54 -7.33
CA THR A 24 -2.21 -41.69 -6.20
C THR A 24 -1.07 -40.66 -6.24
N GLN A 25 -0.56 -40.33 -7.43
CA GLN A 25 0.43 -39.26 -7.59
C GLN A 25 -0.16 -37.89 -7.24
N GLU A 26 -1.35 -37.55 -7.72
CA GLU A 26 -2.05 -36.30 -7.38
C GLU A 26 -2.24 -36.17 -5.87
N GLN A 27 -2.70 -37.23 -5.21
CA GLN A 27 -2.87 -37.24 -3.76
C GLN A 27 -1.53 -37.04 -3.01
N SER A 28 -0.43 -37.63 -3.52
CA SER A 28 0.90 -37.43 -2.94
C SER A 28 1.39 -35.99 -3.12
N ILE A 29 1.13 -35.38 -4.29
CA ILE A 29 1.48 -34.00 -4.59
C ILE A 29 0.70 -33.06 -3.66
N ASP A 30 -0.60 -33.26 -3.49
CA ASP A 30 -1.43 -32.47 -2.58
C ASP A 30 -0.93 -32.52 -1.13
N GLN A 31 -0.54 -33.71 -0.65
CA GLN A 31 0.04 -33.85 0.69
C GLN A 31 1.37 -33.11 0.82
N THR A 32 2.24 -33.16 -0.20
CA THR A 32 3.50 -32.41 -0.16
C THR A 32 3.26 -30.90 -0.19
N TRP A 33 2.31 -30.41 -0.99
CA TRP A 33 1.95 -28.99 -1.02
C TRP A 33 1.40 -28.51 0.33
N ALA A 34 0.54 -29.30 0.97
CA ALA A 34 0.05 -28.98 2.31
C ALA A 34 1.18 -28.89 3.35
N GLN A 35 2.19 -29.77 3.27
CA GLN A 35 3.36 -29.73 4.15
C GLN A 35 4.25 -28.51 3.88
N VAL A 36 4.46 -28.15 2.62
CA VAL A 36 5.22 -26.96 2.23
C VAL A 36 4.53 -25.68 2.71
N GLU A 37 3.21 -25.59 2.55
CA GLU A 37 2.43 -24.43 2.99
C GLU A 37 2.45 -24.29 4.52
N ASP A 38 2.30 -25.39 5.27
CA ASP A 38 2.44 -25.39 6.74
C ASP A 38 3.85 -25.01 7.19
N SER A 39 4.88 -25.51 6.50
CA SER A 39 6.28 -25.14 6.78
C SER A 39 6.53 -23.64 6.57
N HIS A 40 6.00 -23.09 5.48
CA HIS A 40 6.10 -21.66 5.19
C HIS A 40 5.36 -20.80 6.24
N ARG A 41 4.15 -21.20 6.65
CA ARG A 41 3.42 -20.52 7.73
C ARG A 41 4.19 -20.53 9.05
N ARG A 42 4.81 -21.67 9.42
CA ARG A 42 5.63 -21.78 10.63
C ARG A 42 6.89 -20.90 10.55
N GLU A 43 7.53 -20.84 9.40
CA GLU A 43 8.68 -19.96 9.17
C GLU A 43 8.31 -18.48 9.35
N LEU A 44 7.18 -18.04 8.79
CA LEU A 44 6.66 -16.69 8.97
C LEU A 44 6.39 -16.36 10.45
N VAL A 45 5.81 -17.31 11.21
CA VAL A 45 5.58 -17.14 12.65
C VAL A 45 6.89 -17.02 13.42
N LEU A 46 7.89 -17.85 13.11
CA LEU A 46 9.22 -17.78 13.73
C LEU A 46 9.93 -16.47 13.39
N GLN A 47 9.81 -15.99 12.15
CA GLN A 47 10.36 -14.71 11.72
C GLN A 47 9.70 -13.54 12.47
N ALA A 48 8.37 -13.54 12.58
CA ALA A 48 7.63 -12.54 13.34
C ALA A 48 7.99 -12.57 14.83
N PHE A 49 8.14 -13.76 15.42
CA PHE A 49 8.60 -13.91 16.80
C PHE A 49 10.01 -13.36 17.00
N ARG A 50 10.94 -13.67 16.10
CA ARG A 50 12.31 -13.13 16.12
C ARG A 50 12.32 -11.60 16.06
N GLN A 51 11.52 -11.01 15.17
CA GLN A 51 11.37 -9.56 15.09
C GLN A 51 10.83 -8.96 16.39
N ARG A 52 9.80 -9.59 16.99
CA ARG A 52 9.26 -9.18 18.29
C ARG A 52 10.30 -9.23 19.40
N CYS A 53 11.13 -10.28 19.45
CA CYS A 53 12.22 -10.39 20.43
C CYS A 53 13.25 -9.27 20.26
N ILE A 54 13.66 -8.97 19.02
CA ILE A 54 14.60 -7.86 18.72
C ILE A 54 14.01 -6.52 19.15
N MET A 55 12.73 -6.27 18.86
CA MET A 55 12.04 -5.05 19.30
C MET A 55 11.94 -4.96 20.82
N GLY A 56 11.59 -6.07 21.49
CA GLY A 56 11.54 -6.14 22.95
C GLY A 56 12.89 -5.86 23.60
N GLN A 57 13.97 -6.41 23.04
CA GLN A 57 15.34 -6.15 23.52
C GLN A 57 15.74 -4.68 23.36
N LYS A 58 15.37 -4.04 22.24
CA LYS A 58 15.59 -2.59 22.04
C LYS A 58 14.83 -1.77 23.08
N LEU A 59 13.55 -2.06 23.28
CA LEU A 59 12.72 -1.37 24.27
C LEU A 59 13.32 -1.49 25.69
N LEU A 60 13.70 -2.70 26.10
CA LEU A 60 14.32 -2.94 27.41
C LEU A 60 15.65 -2.18 27.57
N ARG A 61 16.43 -2.04 26.49
CA ARG A 61 17.68 -1.27 26.50
C ARG A 61 17.42 0.23 26.65
N ASP A 62 16.41 0.74 25.94
CA ASP A 62 16.00 2.15 26.03
C ASP A 62 15.40 2.49 27.40
N ASP A 63 14.68 1.56 28.02
CA ASP A 63 14.14 1.76 29.36
C ASP A 63 15.23 1.63 30.43
N ALA A 64 16.19 0.69 30.26
CA ALA A 64 17.35 0.58 31.13
C ALA A 64 18.20 1.87 31.13
N SER A 65 18.43 2.47 29.96
CA SER A 65 19.21 3.72 29.86
C SER A 65 18.51 4.90 30.56
N LYS A 66 17.19 5.07 30.39
CA LYS A 66 16.42 6.10 31.10
C LYS A 66 16.47 5.91 32.62
N ILE A 67 16.32 4.66 33.08
CA ILE A 67 16.40 4.34 34.52
C ILE A 67 17.81 4.63 35.03
N GLU A 68 18.85 4.36 34.24
CA GLU A 68 20.23 4.67 34.57
C GLU A 68 20.45 6.17 34.72
N GLU A 69 19.99 6.98 33.77
CA GLU A 69 20.02 8.44 33.84
C GLU A 69 19.34 8.97 35.10
N HIS A 70 18.17 8.43 35.46
CA HIS A 70 17.46 8.79 36.68
C HIS A 70 18.21 8.37 37.95
N CYS A 71 18.82 7.18 37.97
CA CYS A 71 19.64 6.74 39.09
C CYS A 71 20.87 7.63 39.28
N GLN A 72 21.53 8.02 38.18
CA GLN A 72 22.67 8.94 38.19
C GLN A 72 22.26 10.33 38.70
N ALA A 73 21.11 10.85 38.29
CA ALA A 73 20.61 12.13 38.78
C ALA A 73 20.33 12.13 40.29
N LEU A 74 19.73 11.05 40.80
CA LEU A 74 19.48 10.85 42.23
C LEU A 74 20.77 10.67 43.02
N GLU A 75 21.75 9.94 42.48
CA GLU A 75 23.08 9.78 43.10
C GLU A 75 23.85 11.11 43.13
N GLN A 76 23.77 11.91 42.06
CA GLN A 76 24.34 13.26 42.03
C GLN A 76 23.66 14.19 43.04
N MET A 77 22.34 14.10 43.21
CA MET A 77 21.62 14.83 44.26
C MET A 77 22.10 14.42 45.65
N ALA A 78 22.28 13.12 45.91
CA ALA A 78 22.80 12.63 47.19
C ALA A 78 24.21 13.18 47.48
N LYS A 79 25.11 13.10 46.49
CA LYS A 79 26.48 13.65 46.61
C LYS A 79 26.49 15.17 46.86
N LYS A 80 25.65 15.93 46.15
CA LYS A 80 25.52 17.38 46.35
C LYS A 80 24.94 17.72 47.73
N ALA A 81 23.95 16.96 48.19
CA ALA A 81 23.37 17.15 49.52
C ALA A 81 24.38 16.84 50.64
N GLU A 82 25.24 15.83 50.48
CA GLU A 82 26.33 15.55 51.44
C GLU A 82 27.38 16.68 51.48
N ILE A 83 27.69 17.27 50.32
CA ILE A 83 28.65 18.39 50.21
C ILE A 83 28.07 19.68 50.81
N GLU A 84 26.79 19.99 50.59
CA GLU A 84 26.14 21.19 51.11
C GLU A 84 25.81 21.13 52.62
N VAL A 85 25.77 19.93 53.21
CA VAL A 85 25.53 19.71 54.66
C VAL A 85 26.83 19.74 55.48
N LEU A 86 27.99 19.86 54.84
CA LEU A 86 29.25 20.13 55.55
C LEU A 86 29.21 21.55 56.12
N PHE A 87 28.87 21.65 57.41
CA PHE A 87 28.94 22.89 58.17
C PHE A 87 30.34 23.50 58.08
N ASP A 88 30.40 24.68 57.47
CA ASP A 88 31.61 25.44 57.21
C ASP A 88 32.36 25.75 58.52
N LYS A 89 33.53 25.12 58.69
CA LYS A 89 34.54 25.60 59.63
C LYS A 89 35.30 26.75 58.95
N SER A 90 35.00 27.95 59.42
CA SER A 90 35.75 29.21 59.26
C SER A 90 37.14 29.13 58.59
N SER A 91 37.31 29.79 57.44
CA SER A 91 38.51 30.57 57.05
C SER A 91 38.30 31.14 55.64
N SER A 92 38.09 32.44 55.49
CA SER A 92 39.10 33.47 55.17
C SER A 92 39.15 33.84 53.68
N CYS A 93 39.20 35.16 53.45
CA CYS A 93 39.30 35.90 52.19
C CYS A 93 40.22 35.32 51.11
N SER A 94 39.84 35.53 49.84
CA SER A 94 40.66 36.32 48.90
C SER A 94 39.85 36.74 47.66
N GLU A 95 39.85 38.04 47.39
CA GLU A 95 39.62 38.62 46.06
C GLU A 95 40.68 38.11 45.06
N GLY A 96 40.28 37.95 43.80
CA GLY A 96 41.17 37.59 42.71
C GLY A 96 40.50 37.80 41.34
N ASP A 97 40.87 38.91 40.70
CA ASP A 97 40.58 39.29 39.31
C ASP A 97 40.85 38.18 38.28
N THR A 98 40.03 38.10 37.23
CA THR A 98 40.51 38.25 35.84
C THR A 98 39.34 38.32 34.82
N LEU A 99 39.02 39.55 34.41
CA LEU A 99 38.31 39.87 33.18
C LEU A 99 39.32 39.93 32.02
N ASN A 100 39.24 39.02 31.03
CA ASN A 100 39.52 39.34 29.62
C ASN A 100 39.31 38.15 28.66
N SER A 101 38.25 38.22 27.85
CA SER A 101 38.33 37.89 26.42
C SER A 101 37.15 38.56 25.69
N LYS A 102 37.45 39.72 25.09
CA LYS A 102 36.53 40.51 24.27
C LYS A 102 36.38 39.90 22.86
N SER A 103 35.12 39.70 22.49
CA SER A 103 34.49 40.01 21.19
C SER A 103 35.23 39.67 19.88
N ALA A 104 34.72 38.67 19.17
CA ALA A 104 34.68 38.68 17.70
C ALA A 104 33.25 38.30 17.28
N ALA A 105 32.37 39.32 17.19
CA ALA A 105 31.08 39.20 16.52
C ALA A 105 31.30 39.57 15.06
N GLU A 106 31.26 38.57 14.18
CA GLU A 106 31.22 38.77 12.73
C GLU A 106 29.80 39.23 12.34
N ALA A 107 29.72 40.34 11.59
CA ALA A 107 28.44 40.98 11.28
C ALA A 107 27.68 40.22 10.18
N GLN A 108 26.44 39.84 10.50
CA GLN A 108 25.44 39.20 9.62
C GLN A 108 25.31 39.84 8.22
N VAL A 109 25.67 41.12 8.06
CA VAL A 109 25.61 41.90 6.81
C VAL A 109 26.55 41.37 5.70
N LEU A 110 27.63 40.68 6.02
CA LEU A 110 28.55 40.12 5.02
C LEU A 110 28.11 38.75 4.46
N HIS A 111 27.19 38.06 5.13
CA HIS A 111 26.59 36.81 4.65
C HIS A 111 25.54 37.10 3.57
N ASP A 112 24.67 38.09 3.83
CA ASP A 112 23.58 38.50 2.93
C ASP A 112 24.09 39.09 1.60
N VAL A 113 25.26 39.75 1.59
CA VAL A 113 25.89 40.30 0.37
C VAL A 113 26.49 39.20 -0.53
N ARG A 114 26.88 38.05 0.04
CA ARG A 114 27.43 36.92 -0.72
C ARG A 114 26.31 36.12 -1.41
N GLU A 115 25.18 35.94 -0.73
CA GLU A 115 24.00 35.24 -1.26
C GLU A 115 23.33 36.00 -2.42
N LEU A 116 23.29 37.34 -2.36
CA LEU A 116 22.78 38.20 -3.45
C LEU A 116 23.68 38.18 -4.70
N CYS A 117 24.99 37.95 -4.55
CA CYS A 117 25.91 37.81 -5.68
C CYS A 117 25.69 36.49 -6.45
N ASP A 118 25.36 35.41 -5.75
CA ASP A 118 25.12 34.08 -6.34
C ASP A 118 23.76 34.03 -7.08
N GLN A 119 22.73 34.68 -6.56
CA GLN A 119 21.42 34.82 -7.22
C GLN A 119 21.51 35.60 -8.55
N ARG A 120 22.41 36.58 -8.63
CA ARG A 120 22.64 37.38 -9.84
C ARG A 120 23.32 36.57 -10.97
N VAL A 121 24.16 35.60 -10.63
CA VAL A 121 24.81 34.71 -11.61
C VAL A 121 23.83 33.70 -12.21
N HIS A 122 22.93 33.14 -11.39
CA HIS A 122 21.89 32.21 -11.86
C HIS A 122 20.86 32.87 -12.79
N PHE A 123 20.56 34.15 -12.58
CA PHE A 123 19.69 34.93 -13.43
C PHE A 123 20.25 35.10 -14.86
N TYR A 124 21.53 35.42 -15.01
CA TYR A 124 22.17 35.56 -16.33
C TYR A 124 22.32 34.22 -17.09
N GLN A 125 22.47 33.10 -16.38
CA GLN A 125 22.46 31.76 -16.99
C GLN A 125 21.08 31.37 -17.53
N SER A 126 20.00 31.74 -16.84
CA SER A 126 18.63 31.46 -17.30
C SER A 126 18.21 32.27 -18.54
N LEU A 127 18.77 33.47 -18.71
CA LEU A 127 18.59 34.30 -19.90
C LEU A 127 19.26 33.67 -21.14
N GLN A 128 20.44 33.07 -20.97
CA GLN A 128 21.22 32.45 -22.05
C GLN A 128 20.59 31.14 -22.58
N GLU A 129 19.87 30.38 -21.75
CA GLU A 129 19.20 29.13 -22.17
C GLU A 129 17.84 29.35 -22.85
N SER A 130 17.26 30.55 -22.72
CA SER A 130 15.95 30.91 -23.28
C SER A 130 15.99 31.34 -24.75
N GLU A 131 17.14 31.79 -25.27
CA GLU A 131 17.32 32.17 -26.68
C GLU A 131 17.61 31.00 -27.63
N LEU A 132 17.90 29.79 -27.12
CA LEU A 132 18.22 28.61 -27.93
C LEU A 132 17.03 27.67 -28.21
N LYS A 133 15.82 27.97 -27.72
CA LYS A 133 14.66 27.05 -27.80
C LYS A 133 13.35 27.67 -28.28
N SER A 134 13.39 28.73 -29.10
CA SER A 134 12.18 29.25 -29.76
C SER A 134 12.28 29.29 -31.28
N ALA A 135 12.03 28.14 -31.92
CA ALA A 135 11.63 28.09 -33.33
C ALA A 135 10.48 27.08 -33.49
N HIS A 136 9.29 27.60 -33.82
CA HIS A 136 8.03 26.87 -33.94
C HIS A 136 8.03 25.84 -35.09
N PRO A 137 7.44 24.64 -34.93
CA PRO A 137 7.29 23.65 -36.00
C PRO A 137 5.87 23.70 -36.58
N ALA A 138 5.65 24.53 -37.61
CA ALA A 138 4.34 24.58 -38.29
C ALA A 138 4.42 24.62 -39.82
N ALA A 139 5.55 24.26 -40.44
CA ALA A 139 5.66 24.14 -41.89
C ALA A 139 6.70 23.09 -42.31
N LYS A 140 6.31 21.80 -42.33
CA LYS A 140 7.07 20.74 -43.01
C LYS A 140 6.14 19.95 -43.93
N LEU A 141 5.87 20.56 -45.08
CA LEU A 141 5.29 19.88 -46.24
C LEU A 141 6.11 18.62 -46.58
N MET A 142 5.40 17.58 -47.01
CA MET A 142 5.86 16.21 -47.30
C MET A 142 7.31 16.05 -47.78
N THR A 143 7.97 15.01 -47.25
CA THR A 143 9.35 14.66 -47.60
C THR A 143 9.46 14.21 -49.05
N ARG A 144 10.66 14.36 -49.63
CA ARG A 144 10.97 14.03 -51.03
C ARG A 144 10.71 12.55 -51.36
N GLU A 145 10.90 11.67 -50.38
CA GLU A 145 10.65 10.22 -50.47
C GLU A 145 9.16 9.89 -50.60
N GLN A 146 8.30 10.59 -49.86
CA GLN A 146 6.85 10.41 -49.95
C GLN A 146 6.30 10.82 -51.33
N ARG A 147 6.88 11.85 -51.96
CA ARG A 147 6.54 12.25 -53.33
C ARG A 147 7.05 11.27 -54.39
N ALA A 148 8.22 10.68 -54.19
CA ALA A 148 8.76 9.66 -55.10
C ALA A 148 7.94 8.36 -55.06
N ALA A 149 7.47 7.94 -53.88
CA ALA A 149 6.64 6.75 -53.72
C ALA A 149 5.28 6.86 -54.43
N VAL A 150 4.63 8.03 -54.36
CA VAL A 150 3.35 8.27 -55.05
C VAL A 150 3.52 8.25 -56.58
N PHE A 151 4.63 8.80 -57.09
CA PHE A 151 4.91 8.79 -58.53
C PHE A 151 5.19 7.38 -59.07
N GLN A 152 5.92 6.55 -58.31
CA GLN A 152 6.20 5.16 -58.68
C GLN A 152 4.96 4.27 -58.66
N SER A 153 4.04 4.48 -57.70
CA SER A 153 2.77 3.76 -57.66
C SER A 153 1.87 4.07 -58.85
N TRP A 154 1.94 5.29 -59.39
CA TRP A 154 1.15 5.68 -60.56
C TRP A 154 1.68 5.05 -61.86
N LEU A 155 3.01 5.01 -62.04
CA LEU A 155 3.63 4.39 -63.21
C LEU A 155 3.31 2.90 -63.33
N SER A 156 3.40 2.15 -62.23
CA SER A 156 3.07 0.71 -62.19
C SER A 156 1.61 0.42 -62.59
N ALA A 157 0.67 1.30 -62.24
CA ALA A 157 -0.74 1.10 -62.56
C ALA A 157 -1.04 1.32 -64.07
N VAL A 158 -0.27 2.19 -64.73
CA VAL A 158 -0.41 2.47 -66.16
C VAL A 158 0.18 1.34 -67.00
N GLU A 159 1.30 0.75 -66.58
CA GLU A 159 1.95 -0.37 -67.29
C GLU A 159 1.06 -1.63 -67.29
N ALA A 160 0.44 -1.97 -66.16
CA ALA A 160 -0.46 -3.12 -66.07
C ALA A 160 -1.69 -3.01 -67.00
N ALA A 161 -2.25 -1.80 -67.14
CA ALA A 161 -3.39 -1.56 -68.04
C ALA A 161 -3.00 -1.70 -69.52
N TRP A 162 -1.73 -1.47 -69.88
CA TRP A 162 -1.26 -1.58 -71.25
C TRP A 162 -1.06 -3.05 -71.68
N GLU A 163 -0.60 -3.91 -70.79
CA GLU A 163 -0.45 -5.35 -71.05
C GLU A 163 -1.79 -6.06 -71.34
N GLU A 164 -2.88 -5.67 -70.66
CA GLU A 164 -4.21 -6.24 -70.90
C GLU A 164 -4.78 -5.89 -72.30
N VAL A 165 -4.45 -4.69 -72.80
CA VAL A 165 -4.87 -4.24 -74.14
C VAL A 165 -4.11 -5.00 -75.22
N GLU A 166 -2.83 -5.27 -75.01
CA GLU A 166 -2.00 -6.03 -75.96
C GLU A 166 -2.48 -7.48 -76.11
N GLN A 167 -2.82 -8.14 -75.01
CA GLN A 167 -3.36 -9.51 -75.02
C GLN A 167 -4.69 -9.61 -75.78
N SER A 168 -5.58 -8.64 -75.58
CA SER A 168 -6.90 -8.61 -76.24
C SER A 168 -6.80 -8.47 -77.77
N LEU A 169 -5.78 -7.76 -78.28
CA LEU A 169 -5.55 -7.61 -79.72
C LEU A 169 -5.01 -8.90 -80.36
N VAL A 170 -4.21 -9.66 -79.64
CA VAL A 170 -3.69 -10.95 -80.10
C VAL A 170 -4.80 -11.99 -80.26
N GLU A 171 -5.70 -12.11 -79.29
CA GLU A 171 -6.83 -13.06 -79.36
C GLU A 171 -7.77 -12.79 -80.55
N LEU A 172 -8.01 -11.50 -80.87
CA LEU A 172 -8.84 -11.10 -82.01
C LEU A 172 -8.20 -11.49 -83.34
N SER A 173 -6.87 -11.42 -83.45
CA SER A 173 -6.15 -11.84 -84.67
C SER A 173 -6.23 -13.34 -84.93
N GLN A 174 -6.16 -14.16 -83.87
CA GLN A 174 -6.23 -15.62 -83.96
C GLN A 174 -7.63 -16.11 -84.36
N THR A 175 -8.67 -15.52 -83.80
CA THR A 175 -10.06 -15.90 -84.17
C THR A 175 -10.37 -15.58 -85.64
N ARG A 176 -9.85 -14.47 -86.18
CA ARG A 176 -10.01 -14.13 -87.60
C ARG A 176 -9.33 -15.13 -88.54
N SER A 177 -8.16 -15.66 -88.20
CA SER A 177 -7.45 -16.62 -89.04
C SER A 177 -8.15 -17.98 -89.08
N SER A 178 -8.68 -18.47 -87.96
CA SER A 178 -9.43 -19.73 -87.90
C SER A 178 -10.71 -19.69 -88.74
N VAL A 179 -11.42 -18.56 -88.75
CA VAL A 179 -12.62 -18.38 -89.58
C VAL A 179 -12.29 -18.44 -91.07
N GLN A 180 -11.19 -17.81 -91.48
CA GLN A 180 -10.75 -17.83 -92.88
C GLN A 180 -10.37 -19.25 -93.36
N GLN A 181 -9.68 -20.04 -92.51
CA GLN A 181 -9.34 -21.42 -92.84
C GLN A 181 -10.56 -22.32 -93.06
N LEU A 182 -11.55 -22.24 -92.16
CA LEU A 182 -12.79 -23.03 -92.28
C LEU A 182 -13.57 -22.66 -93.55
N GLN A 183 -13.56 -21.39 -93.93
CA GLN A 183 -14.22 -20.91 -95.13
C GLN A 183 -13.56 -21.45 -96.41
N GLN A 184 -12.23 -21.58 -96.42
CA GLN A 184 -11.48 -22.18 -97.52
C GLN A 184 -11.73 -23.69 -97.62
N GLN A 185 -11.78 -24.41 -96.50
CA GLN A 185 -12.07 -25.86 -96.48
C GLN A 185 -13.46 -26.17 -97.05
N LEU A 186 -14.47 -25.38 -96.69
CA LEU A 186 -15.82 -25.54 -97.24
C LEU A 186 -15.88 -25.26 -98.75
N GLN A 187 -15.09 -24.32 -99.25
CA GLN A 187 -15.01 -24.06 -100.69
C GLN A 187 -14.31 -25.19 -101.45
N MET A 188 -13.31 -25.85 -100.85
CA MET A 188 -12.65 -27.00 -101.46
C MET A 188 -13.55 -28.23 -101.51
N LEU A 189 -14.20 -28.58 -100.40
CA LEU A 189 -15.15 -29.71 -100.34
C LEU A 189 -16.31 -29.53 -101.33
N ARG A 190 -16.77 -28.28 -101.52
CA ARG A 190 -17.79 -27.97 -102.52
C ARG A 190 -17.31 -28.18 -103.97
N LYS A 191 -16.03 -27.91 -104.25
CA LYS A 191 -15.45 -28.13 -105.58
C LYS A 191 -15.20 -29.61 -105.85
N GLU A 192 -14.76 -30.37 -104.84
CA GLU A 192 -14.58 -31.83 -104.93
C GLU A 192 -15.90 -32.56 -105.20
N ALA A 193 -16.98 -32.20 -104.47
CA ALA A 193 -18.30 -32.77 -104.71
C ALA A 193 -18.85 -32.46 -106.12
N ASN A 194 -18.56 -31.27 -106.66
CA ASN A 194 -18.97 -30.92 -108.02
C ASN A 194 -18.15 -31.64 -109.11
N LEU A 195 -16.90 -32.00 -108.81
CA LEU A 195 -16.01 -32.74 -109.71
C LEU A 195 -16.34 -34.25 -109.73
N GLU A 196 -16.68 -34.85 -108.60
CA GLU A 196 -17.11 -36.26 -108.52
C GLU A 196 -18.44 -36.50 -109.24
N VAL A 197 -19.33 -35.49 -109.29
CA VAL A 197 -20.63 -35.56 -109.99
C VAL A 197 -20.49 -35.42 -111.51
N SER A 198 -19.37 -34.89 -112.02
CA SER A 198 -19.15 -34.73 -113.47
C SER A 198 -18.44 -35.92 -114.14
N GLY A 199 -18.03 -36.95 -113.38
CA GLY A 199 -17.19 -38.06 -113.85
C GLY A 199 -17.86 -39.44 -113.96
N ALA A 200 -19.13 -39.59 -113.59
CA ALA A 200 -19.81 -40.90 -113.56
C ALA A 200 -21.13 -40.91 -114.35
N ILE A 201 -21.01 -41.31 -115.62
CA ILE A 201 -21.88 -42.23 -116.37
C ILE A 201 -23.35 -41.83 -116.62
N GLU A 202 -23.65 -41.62 -117.90
CA GLU A 202 -24.97 -41.73 -118.53
C GLU A 202 -25.55 -43.15 -118.41
N ASP A 203 -26.87 -43.20 -118.21
CA ASP A 203 -27.78 -44.34 -118.26
C ASP A 203 -28.01 -45.18 -116.99
N LEU A 204 -29.26 -45.08 -116.52
CA LEU A 204 -29.99 -45.91 -115.55
C LEU A 204 -29.91 -45.57 -114.05
N HIS A 205 -30.20 -44.34 -113.59
CA HIS A 205 -30.58 -44.14 -112.17
C HIS A 205 -31.23 -42.79 -111.75
N ASN A 206 -32.25 -42.27 -112.44
CA ASN A 206 -32.87 -41.02 -111.94
C ASN A 206 -33.70 -41.19 -110.65
N ASP A 207 -34.34 -42.35 -110.42
CA ASP A 207 -35.29 -42.49 -109.31
C ASP A 207 -34.64 -42.87 -107.97
N THR A 208 -33.59 -43.70 -107.97
CA THR A 208 -32.88 -44.10 -106.73
C THR A 208 -31.68 -43.20 -106.37
N LEU A 209 -31.19 -42.37 -107.31
CA LEU A 209 -30.42 -41.15 -106.96
C LEU A 209 -31.33 -40.07 -106.35
N ALA A 210 -32.56 -39.90 -106.84
CA ALA A 210 -33.51 -38.97 -106.24
C ALA A 210 -33.95 -39.42 -104.83
N LEU A 211 -34.23 -40.70 -104.62
CA LEU A 211 -34.63 -41.23 -103.31
C LEU A 211 -33.50 -41.15 -102.27
N SER A 212 -32.28 -41.57 -102.64
CA SER A 212 -31.11 -41.49 -101.74
C SER A 212 -30.67 -40.04 -101.49
N SER A 213 -30.81 -39.15 -102.48
CA SER A 213 -30.60 -37.70 -102.30
C SER A 213 -31.64 -37.08 -101.35
N VAL A 214 -32.91 -37.50 -101.43
CA VAL A 214 -33.97 -37.03 -100.53
C VAL A 214 -33.80 -37.58 -99.12
N GLU A 215 -33.46 -38.85 -98.95
CA GLU A 215 -33.18 -39.45 -97.64
C GLU A 215 -31.95 -38.81 -96.98
N LEU A 216 -30.87 -38.60 -97.74
CA LEU A 216 -29.69 -37.88 -97.26
C LEU A 216 -30.05 -36.43 -96.89
N GLN A 217 -30.85 -35.73 -97.70
CA GLN A 217 -31.35 -34.41 -97.35
C GLN A 217 -32.22 -34.42 -96.09
N CYS A 218 -33.05 -35.44 -95.87
CA CYS A 218 -33.85 -35.58 -94.66
C CYS A 218 -32.97 -35.82 -93.42
N VAL A 219 -31.96 -36.68 -93.52
CA VAL A 219 -31.00 -36.94 -92.44
C VAL A 219 -30.15 -35.70 -92.16
N MET A 220 -29.67 -35.00 -93.19
CA MET A 220 -28.94 -33.74 -93.03
C MET A 220 -29.80 -32.66 -92.37
N LYS A 221 -31.08 -32.53 -92.77
CA LYS A 221 -32.04 -31.60 -92.15
C LYS A 221 -32.36 -31.99 -90.70
N ALA A 222 -32.46 -33.29 -90.40
CA ALA A 222 -32.66 -33.79 -89.03
C ALA A 222 -31.43 -33.54 -88.15
N ALA A 223 -30.22 -33.83 -88.63
CA ALA A 223 -28.97 -33.55 -87.94
C ALA A 223 -28.77 -32.05 -87.70
N ALA A 224 -29.09 -31.20 -88.69
CA ALA A 224 -29.06 -29.75 -88.53
C ALA A 224 -30.06 -29.28 -87.46
N ARG A 225 -31.29 -29.81 -87.45
CA ARG A 225 -32.29 -29.50 -86.42
C ARG A 225 -31.83 -29.93 -85.03
N ASP A 226 -31.29 -31.13 -84.90
CA ASP A 226 -30.88 -31.68 -83.60
C ASP A 226 -29.63 -30.94 -83.07
N TYR A 227 -28.70 -30.57 -83.95
CA TYR A 227 -27.59 -29.67 -83.63
C TYR A 227 -28.08 -28.30 -83.16
N ILE A 228 -29.04 -27.68 -83.86
CA ILE A 228 -29.65 -26.42 -83.45
C ILE A 228 -30.35 -26.57 -82.09
N ARG A 229 -31.03 -27.69 -81.84
CA ARG A 229 -31.74 -27.96 -80.58
C ARG A 229 -30.77 -28.08 -79.41
N GLU A 230 -29.72 -28.87 -79.58
CA GLU A 230 -28.66 -29.04 -78.58
C GLU A 230 -27.95 -27.70 -78.31
N TRP A 231 -27.66 -26.95 -79.37
CA TRP A 231 -27.08 -25.62 -79.26
C TRP A 231 -28.00 -24.65 -78.51
N CYS A 232 -29.31 -24.65 -78.79
CA CYS A 232 -30.28 -23.85 -78.04
C CYS A 232 -30.35 -24.24 -76.56
N ILE A 233 -30.23 -25.53 -76.21
CA ILE A 233 -30.19 -25.98 -74.81
C ILE A 233 -28.93 -25.46 -74.12
N GLN A 234 -27.76 -25.62 -74.75
CA GLN A 234 -26.49 -25.15 -74.18
C GLN A 234 -26.46 -23.63 -74.02
N VAL A 235 -26.93 -22.87 -75.02
CA VAL A 235 -27.05 -21.41 -74.93
C VAL A 235 -28.01 -21.00 -73.81
N ASN A 236 -29.14 -21.70 -73.65
CA ASN A 236 -30.07 -21.44 -72.55
C ASN A 236 -29.48 -21.76 -71.18
N GLN A 237 -28.73 -22.86 -71.04
CA GLN A 237 -28.04 -23.18 -69.79
C GLN A 237 -26.98 -22.13 -69.43
N ARG A 238 -26.17 -21.69 -70.41
CA ARG A 238 -25.19 -20.61 -70.24
C ARG A 238 -25.87 -19.27 -69.90
N ALA A 239 -27.02 -18.98 -70.49
CA ALA A 239 -27.78 -17.78 -70.18
C ALA A 239 -28.32 -17.81 -68.74
N ARG A 240 -28.84 -18.95 -68.28
CA ARG A 240 -29.32 -19.14 -66.89
C ARG A 240 -28.20 -19.02 -65.87
N SER A 241 -27.08 -19.73 -66.08
CA SER A 241 -25.93 -19.64 -65.16
C SER A 241 -25.37 -18.22 -65.09
N ARG A 242 -25.29 -17.51 -66.22
CA ARG A 242 -24.90 -16.09 -66.26
C ARG A 242 -25.91 -15.20 -65.53
N GLN A 243 -27.21 -15.46 -65.66
CA GLN A 243 -28.25 -14.70 -64.96
C GLN A 243 -28.19 -14.92 -63.44
N GLU A 244 -27.95 -16.14 -62.98
CA GLU A 244 -27.73 -16.45 -61.57
C GLU A 244 -26.45 -15.78 -61.04
N ALA A 245 -25.36 -15.81 -61.78
CA ALA A 245 -24.13 -15.09 -61.44
C ALA A 245 -24.37 -13.57 -61.33
N LEU A 246 -25.14 -12.98 -62.24
CA LEU A 246 -25.52 -11.56 -62.17
C LEU A 246 -26.37 -11.25 -60.94
N ARG A 247 -27.36 -12.10 -60.60
CA ARG A 247 -28.15 -11.94 -59.36
C ARG A 247 -27.28 -12.02 -58.12
N ASN A 248 -26.33 -12.95 -58.09
CA ASN A 248 -25.39 -13.09 -56.98
C ASN A 248 -24.48 -11.85 -56.84
N LEU A 249 -23.97 -11.33 -57.95
CA LEU A 249 -23.18 -10.09 -57.97
C LEU A 249 -24.01 -8.88 -57.52
N GLN A 250 -25.27 -8.76 -57.96
CA GLN A 250 -26.17 -7.69 -57.51
C GLN A 250 -26.44 -7.78 -56.01
N ASN A 251 -26.68 -8.99 -55.47
CA ASN A 251 -26.86 -9.19 -54.04
C ASN A 251 -25.58 -8.85 -53.25
N GLN A 252 -24.41 -9.24 -53.76
CA GLN A 252 -23.12 -8.86 -53.15
C GLN A 252 -22.92 -7.35 -53.16
N GLN A 253 -23.24 -6.67 -54.27
CA GLN A 253 -23.16 -5.22 -54.38
C GLN A 253 -24.11 -4.53 -53.37
N GLN A 254 -25.35 -5.01 -53.23
CA GLN A 254 -26.29 -4.49 -52.23
C GLN A 254 -25.76 -4.68 -50.81
N ARG A 255 -25.18 -5.84 -50.49
CA ARG A 255 -24.55 -6.08 -49.17
C ARG A 255 -23.40 -5.12 -48.90
N ILE A 256 -22.57 -4.83 -49.91
CA ILE A 256 -21.47 -3.86 -49.79
C ILE A 256 -22.01 -2.45 -49.55
N LEU A 257 -23.06 -2.04 -50.26
CA LEU A 257 -23.70 -0.73 -50.06
C LEU A 257 -24.29 -0.59 -48.65
N ALA A 258 -25.07 -1.58 -48.20
CA ALA A 258 -25.62 -1.61 -46.85
C ALA A 258 -24.52 -1.56 -45.77
N PHE A 259 -23.41 -2.28 -45.97
CA PHE A 259 -22.28 -2.22 -45.06
C PHE A 259 -21.62 -0.83 -45.05
N ARG A 260 -21.46 -0.17 -46.20
CA ARG A 260 -20.92 1.19 -46.28
C ARG A 260 -21.79 2.20 -45.54
N GLU A 261 -23.11 2.11 -45.67
CA GLU A 261 -24.05 2.94 -44.92
C GLU A 261 -23.93 2.71 -43.41
N LEU A 262 -23.89 1.45 -42.97
CA LEU A 262 -23.71 1.11 -41.57
C LEU A 262 -22.37 1.65 -41.01
N VAL A 263 -21.29 1.52 -41.78
CA VAL A 263 -19.97 2.05 -41.40
C VAL A 263 -20.02 3.58 -41.32
N ALA A 264 -20.70 4.27 -42.24
CA ALA A 264 -20.85 5.72 -42.18
C ALA A 264 -21.57 6.17 -40.90
N VAL A 265 -22.68 5.50 -40.54
CA VAL A 265 -23.43 5.77 -39.30
C VAL A 265 -22.58 5.49 -38.06
N ARG A 266 -21.86 4.37 -38.02
CA ARG A 266 -20.95 4.05 -36.90
C ARG A 266 -19.81 5.05 -36.77
N GLN A 267 -19.23 5.49 -37.89
CA GLN A 267 -18.15 6.47 -37.91
C GLN A 267 -18.62 7.85 -37.44
N GLU A 268 -19.88 8.22 -37.70
CA GLU A 268 -20.46 9.45 -37.18
C GLU A 268 -20.67 9.38 -35.66
N HIS A 269 -21.16 8.26 -35.13
CA HIS A 269 -21.25 8.05 -33.68
C HIS A 269 -19.88 8.14 -32.99
N ILE A 270 -18.85 7.51 -33.57
CA ILE A 270 -17.48 7.58 -33.05
C ILE A 270 -16.98 9.04 -33.05
N ARG A 271 -17.23 9.80 -34.12
CA ARG A 271 -16.88 11.23 -34.18
C ARG A 271 -17.61 12.04 -33.11
N GLY A 272 -18.90 11.78 -32.90
CA GLY A 272 -19.69 12.39 -31.82
C GLY A 272 -19.09 12.12 -30.44
N LEU A 273 -18.71 10.87 -30.16
CA LEU A 273 -18.06 10.48 -28.90
C LEU A 273 -16.70 11.15 -28.71
N ILE A 274 -15.87 11.21 -29.77
CA ILE A 274 -14.56 11.88 -29.71
C ILE A 274 -14.75 13.37 -29.39
N LYS A 275 -15.72 14.03 -30.03
CA LYS A 275 -16.03 15.44 -29.77
C LYS A 275 -16.60 15.66 -28.35
N GLY A 276 -17.47 14.78 -27.89
CA GLY A 276 -18.00 14.85 -26.51
C GLY A 276 -16.88 14.69 -25.47
N ASN A 277 -15.97 13.73 -25.68
CA ASN A 277 -14.83 13.51 -24.80
C ASN A 277 -13.85 14.69 -24.82
N SER A 278 -13.58 15.28 -25.99
CA SER A 278 -12.70 16.45 -26.05
C SER A 278 -13.29 17.66 -25.31
N VAL A 279 -14.59 17.90 -25.40
CA VAL A 279 -15.30 18.95 -24.65
C VAL A 279 -15.24 18.69 -23.14
N ALA A 280 -15.58 17.48 -22.70
CA ALA A 280 -15.50 17.12 -21.28
C ALA A 280 -14.07 17.25 -20.74
N LYS A 281 -13.06 16.89 -21.54
CA LYS A 281 -11.65 17.08 -21.18
C LYS A 281 -11.26 18.55 -21.04
N THR A 282 -11.80 19.44 -21.88
CA THR A 282 -11.56 20.88 -21.75
C THR A 282 -12.25 21.45 -20.51
N GLU A 283 -13.50 21.06 -20.25
CA GLU A 283 -14.24 21.50 -19.05
C GLU A 283 -13.55 21.05 -17.76
N LEU A 284 -13.09 19.80 -17.69
CA LEU A 284 -12.32 19.30 -16.56
C LEU A 284 -11.02 20.07 -16.32
N LYS A 285 -10.33 20.47 -17.40
CA LYS A 285 -9.12 21.31 -17.29
C LYS A 285 -9.44 22.70 -16.77
N CYS A 286 -10.53 23.32 -17.23
CA CYS A 286 -10.98 24.62 -16.74
C CYS A 286 -11.34 24.55 -15.25
N LEU A 287 -12.16 23.57 -14.85
CA LEU A 287 -12.53 23.36 -13.44
C LEU A 287 -11.30 23.10 -12.56
N HIS A 288 -10.32 22.32 -13.05
CA HIS A 288 -9.09 22.08 -12.31
C HIS A 288 -8.29 23.37 -12.11
N ALA A 289 -8.21 24.23 -13.13
CA ALA A 289 -7.53 25.52 -13.04
C ALA A 289 -8.25 26.47 -12.06
N GLU A 290 -9.58 26.53 -12.09
CA GLU A 290 -10.39 27.32 -11.16
C GLU A 290 -10.21 26.85 -9.71
N LEU A 291 -10.23 25.53 -9.47
CA LEU A 291 -9.96 24.97 -8.15
C LEU A 291 -8.54 25.28 -7.67
N GLN A 292 -7.55 25.21 -8.56
CA GLN A 292 -6.18 25.55 -8.22
C GLN A 292 -6.06 27.04 -7.86
N GLU A 293 -6.68 27.92 -8.63
CA GLU A 293 -6.71 29.36 -8.33
C GLU A 293 -7.41 29.65 -7.00
N PHE A 294 -8.54 28.98 -6.72
CA PHE A 294 -9.23 29.13 -5.44
C PHE A 294 -8.36 28.68 -4.26
N VAL A 295 -7.71 27.52 -4.37
CA VAL A 295 -6.83 26.98 -3.33
C VAL A 295 -5.65 27.92 -3.11
N GLN A 296 -4.97 28.35 -4.17
CA GLN A 296 -3.77 29.18 -4.05
C GLN A 296 -4.09 30.64 -3.67
N GLY A 297 -5.16 31.21 -4.23
CA GLY A 297 -5.51 32.62 -4.04
C GLY A 297 -6.29 32.89 -2.76
N THR A 298 -7.11 31.93 -2.30
CA THR A 298 -7.99 32.16 -1.14
C THR A 298 -7.62 31.28 0.05
N LEU A 299 -7.47 29.98 -0.15
CA LEU A 299 -7.32 29.02 0.94
C LEU A 299 -5.94 29.08 1.60
N VAL A 300 -4.86 29.05 0.80
CA VAL A 300 -3.48 29.08 1.29
C VAL A 300 -3.17 30.35 2.09
N PRO A 301 -3.52 31.57 1.65
CA PRO A 301 -3.29 32.79 2.42
C PRO A 301 -4.07 32.82 3.73
N GLN A 302 -5.28 32.25 3.77
CA GLN A 302 -6.04 32.13 5.02
C GLN A 302 -5.34 31.22 6.02
N PHE A 303 -4.78 30.09 5.57
CA PHE A 303 -3.98 29.21 6.45
C PHE A 303 -2.73 29.91 6.97
N GLU A 304 -2.05 30.70 6.13
CA GLU A 304 -0.88 31.46 6.55
C GLU A 304 -1.25 32.52 7.60
N ASN A 305 -2.34 33.27 7.39
CA ASN A 305 -2.87 34.24 8.35
C ASN A 305 -3.27 33.58 9.69
N ILE A 306 -3.92 32.42 9.65
CA ILE A 306 -4.28 31.66 10.86
C ILE A 306 -3.01 31.17 11.58
N THR A 307 -2.05 30.66 10.84
CA THR A 307 -0.78 30.13 11.39
C THR A 307 0.03 31.25 12.03
N THR A 308 0.12 32.42 11.39
CA THR A 308 0.81 33.59 11.96
C THR A 308 0.09 34.12 13.19
N ALA A 309 -1.25 34.24 13.17
CA ALA A 309 -2.03 34.64 14.34
C ALA A 309 -1.88 33.66 15.52
N ALA A 310 -1.95 32.35 15.25
CA ALA A 310 -1.74 31.30 16.25
C ALA A 310 -0.32 31.34 16.83
N ASN A 311 0.71 31.51 15.99
CA ASN A 311 2.09 31.66 16.43
C ASN A 311 2.28 32.92 17.27
N ASN A 312 1.67 34.04 16.88
CA ASN A 312 1.71 35.29 17.64
C ASN A 312 1.06 35.13 19.02
N LEU A 313 -0.12 34.50 19.09
CA LEU A 313 -0.79 34.20 20.34
C LEU A 313 0.05 33.28 21.22
N ARG A 314 0.57 32.17 20.66
CA ARG A 314 1.47 31.24 21.37
C ARG A 314 2.70 31.97 21.92
N ASN A 315 3.31 32.84 21.12
CA ASN A 315 4.48 33.61 21.53
C ASN A 315 4.12 34.63 22.62
N SER A 316 2.94 35.26 22.54
CA SER A 316 2.45 36.17 23.59
C SER A 316 2.20 35.42 24.89
N ILE A 317 1.46 34.31 24.86
CA ILE A 317 1.23 33.44 26.01
C ILE A 317 2.56 32.96 26.57
N SER A 318 3.51 32.53 25.74
CA SER A 318 4.83 32.10 26.19
C SER A 318 5.61 33.22 26.87
N LYS A 319 5.54 34.46 26.35
CA LYS A 319 6.14 35.64 26.98
C LYS A 319 5.47 35.96 28.32
N GLU A 320 4.14 35.90 28.38
CA GLU A 320 3.38 36.11 29.61
C GLU A 320 3.65 35.03 30.64
N VAL A 321 3.65 33.75 30.27
CA VAL A 321 3.99 32.63 31.14
C VAL A 321 5.43 32.74 31.66
N LYS A 322 6.39 33.16 30.83
CA LYS A 322 7.77 33.44 31.29
C LYS A 322 7.78 34.58 32.31
N ARG A 323 7.07 35.68 32.05
CA ARG A 323 6.92 36.79 33.01
C ARG A 323 6.23 36.31 34.30
N PHE A 324 5.18 35.51 34.19
CA PHE A 324 4.46 34.96 35.34
C PHE A 324 5.30 33.97 36.14
N GLY A 325 6.12 33.15 35.46
CA GLY A 325 7.05 32.22 36.09
C GLY A 325 8.14 32.93 36.90
N THR A 326 8.52 34.16 36.51
CA THR A 326 9.42 35.01 37.33
C THR A 326 8.73 35.66 38.53
N VAL A 327 7.39 35.68 38.56
CA VAL A 327 6.62 36.19 39.69
C VAL A 327 6.37 35.05 40.68
N SER A 328 6.96 35.14 41.87
CA SER A 328 6.72 34.12 42.89
C SER A 328 5.27 34.16 43.37
N LEU A 329 4.51 33.07 43.25
CA LEU A 329 3.13 32.96 43.76
C LEU A 329 2.96 33.45 45.23
N PRO A 330 3.92 33.20 46.15
CA PRO A 330 3.86 33.75 47.52
C PRO A 330 3.97 35.28 47.64
N SER A 331 4.40 35.97 46.58
CA SER A 331 4.44 37.45 46.53
C SER A 331 3.15 38.07 45.98
N LEU A 332 2.33 37.28 45.29
CA LEU A 332 0.99 37.66 44.83
C LEU A 332 -0.09 37.42 45.89
N ASP A 333 0.11 36.42 46.77
CA ASP A 333 -0.76 36.19 47.92
C ASP A 333 -0.61 37.34 48.92
N ARG A 334 -1.57 38.27 48.90
CA ARG A 334 -1.60 39.44 49.77
C ARG A 334 -2.89 39.41 50.58
N ARG A 335 -2.77 39.45 51.91
CA ARG A 335 -3.90 39.47 52.84
C ARG A 335 -4.13 40.87 53.34
N THR A 336 -5.40 41.25 53.45
CA THR A 336 -5.81 42.52 54.05
C THR A 336 -5.74 42.37 55.55
N VAL A 337 -4.90 43.16 56.20
CA VAL A 337 -4.79 43.24 57.66
C VAL A 337 -5.39 44.57 58.08
N GLU A 338 -6.34 44.54 59.03
CA GLU A 338 -7.02 45.73 59.57
C GLU A 338 -7.70 46.64 58.53
N GLY A 339 -8.11 46.08 57.38
CA GLY A 339 -8.90 46.78 56.36
C GLY A 339 -8.16 47.86 55.55
N MET A 340 -6.94 48.27 55.94
CA MET A 340 -6.21 49.37 55.29
C MET A 340 -4.93 48.95 54.54
N GLN A 341 -4.28 47.83 54.89
CA GLN A 341 -3.05 47.41 54.21
C GLN A 341 -3.11 45.97 53.67
N ARG A 342 -2.69 45.81 52.40
CA ARG A 342 -2.45 44.50 51.77
C ARG A 342 -0.99 44.09 51.97
N ILE A 343 -0.76 43.14 52.86
CA ILE A 343 0.57 42.64 53.22
C ILE A 343 0.78 41.27 52.56
N PRO A 344 1.99 40.95 52.03
CA PRO A 344 2.28 39.62 51.50
C PRO A 344 2.11 38.52 52.55
N ALA A 345 1.45 37.41 52.21
CA ALA A 345 1.19 36.30 53.11
C ALA A 345 2.48 35.62 53.61
N SER A 346 3.55 35.67 52.81
CA SER A 346 4.89 35.24 53.22
C SER A 346 5.43 36.00 54.44
N TRP A 347 4.97 37.22 54.68
CA TRP A 347 5.33 38.01 55.85
C TRP A 347 4.50 37.63 57.08
N LEU A 348 3.44 36.85 56.91
CA LEU A 348 2.58 36.36 57.98
C LEU A 348 2.90 34.89 58.35
N SER A 349 3.81 34.23 57.61
CA SER A 349 4.21 32.85 57.87
C SER A 349 5.07 32.72 59.13
N ILE A 350 4.73 31.74 59.96
CA ILE A 350 5.40 31.38 61.23
C ILE A 350 6.73 30.64 60.97
N ASN A 351 6.92 30.02 59.80
CA ASN A 351 8.05 29.13 59.49
C ASN A 351 9.16 29.84 58.70
N ARG A 352 9.83 30.82 59.33
CA ARG A 352 10.93 31.58 58.71
C ARG A 352 12.31 31.04 59.10
N VAL A 353 12.75 29.92 58.56
CA VAL A 353 14.19 29.57 58.61
C VAL A 353 14.90 30.27 57.45
N LYS A 354 15.30 31.53 57.67
CA LYS A 354 16.15 32.28 56.72
C LYS A 354 17.61 31.85 56.87
N SER A 355 17.91 30.62 56.48
CA SER A 355 19.30 30.14 56.40
C SER A 355 19.68 29.86 54.94
N PRO A 356 20.80 30.40 54.43
CA PRO A 356 21.26 30.12 53.07
C PRO A 356 21.52 28.62 52.84
N THR A 357 21.99 27.90 53.86
CA THR A 357 22.17 26.44 53.85
C THR A 357 20.85 25.67 53.74
N PHE A 358 19.78 26.16 54.36
CA PHE A 358 18.45 25.55 54.23
C PHE A 358 17.89 25.76 52.83
N SER A 359 18.10 26.93 52.23
CA SER A 359 17.69 27.19 50.85
C SER A 359 18.48 26.39 49.82
N SER A 360 19.80 26.19 49.99
CA SER A 360 20.58 25.35 49.08
C SER A 360 20.12 23.90 49.18
N LEU A 361 19.93 23.38 50.40
CA LEU A 361 19.48 22.02 50.63
C LEU A 361 18.09 21.76 50.02
N CYS A 362 17.17 22.73 50.12
CA CYS A 362 15.87 22.63 49.45
C CYS A 362 16.00 22.66 47.92
N GLN A 363 16.91 23.45 47.37
CA GLN A 363 17.18 23.47 45.91
C GLN A 363 17.80 22.15 45.44
N THR A 364 18.75 21.60 46.20
CA THR A 364 19.47 20.36 45.89
C THR A 364 18.57 19.15 45.95
N LEU A 365 17.66 19.07 46.92
CA LEU A 365 16.68 17.98 47.01
C LEU A 365 15.41 18.21 46.15
N ALA A 366 15.38 19.29 45.36
CA ALA A 366 14.21 19.76 44.64
C ALA A 366 12.94 19.81 45.54
N PHE A 367 13.12 20.22 46.80
CA PHE A 367 12.07 20.26 47.80
C PHE A 367 11.05 21.37 47.47
N PRO A 368 9.75 21.06 47.39
CA PRO A 368 8.76 22.06 47.01
C PRO A 368 8.60 23.16 48.05
N LEU A 369 8.68 24.42 47.62
CA LEU A 369 8.61 25.60 48.50
C LEU A 369 7.26 25.77 49.23
N TYR A 370 6.23 25.04 48.82
CA TYR A 370 4.91 25.05 49.47
C TYR A 370 4.78 24.06 50.63
N ARG A 371 5.75 23.16 50.82
CA ARG A 371 5.73 22.13 51.88
C ARG A 371 6.39 22.62 53.15
N ALA A 372 5.93 22.07 54.28
CA ALA A 372 6.45 22.41 55.59
C ALA A 372 7.86 21.81 55.78
N PRO A 373 8.83 22.51 56.42
CA PRO A 373 10.19 22.01 56.64
C PRO A 373 10.27 20.65 57.35
N GLU A 374 9.25 20.31 58.14
CA GLU A 374 9.11 19.02 58.83
C GLU A 374 8.97 17.84 57.85
N GLU A 375 8.47 18.10 56.64
CA GLU A 375 8.33 17.08 55.59
C GLU A 375 9.64 16.79 54.84
N LEU A 376 10.70 17.58 55.08
CA LEU A 376 11.97 17.44 54.39
C LEU A 376 12.59 16.05 54.59
N CYS A 377 12.55 15.53 55.82
CA CYS A 377 13.05 14.19 56.11
C CYS A 377 12.22 13.08 55.44
N ALA A 378 10.90 13.27 55.36
CA ALA A 378 10.02 12.33 54.67
C ALA A 378 10.28 12.33 53.16
N HIS A 379 10.50 13.51 52.56
CA HIS A 379 10.86 13.68 51.15
C HIS A 379 12.23 13.11 50.80
N ALA A 380 13.25 13.34 51.65
CA ALA A 380 14.56 12.71 51.48
C ALA A 380 14.47 11.18 51.54
N ARG A 381 13.64 10.65 52.44
CA ARG A 381 13.41 9.20 52.57
C ARG A 381 12.67 8.62 51.36
N SER A 382 11.70 9.34 50.79
CA SER A 382 11.03 8.87 49.57
C SER A 382 11.99 8.83 48.39
N LEU A 383 12.81 9.86 48.18
CA LEU A 383 13.83 9.87 47.12
C LEU A 383 14.84 8.71 47.28
N GLN A 384 15.22 8.38 48.51
CA GLN A 384 16.09 7.24 48.78
C GLN A 384 15.43 5.90 48.43
N LEU A 385 14.13 5.75 48.72
CA LEU A 385 13.37 4.56 48.34
C LEU A 385 13.22 4.45 46.82
N ASP A 386 12.94 5.57 46.14
CA ASP A 386 12.83 5.64 44.68
C ASP A 386 14.16 5.25 44.02
N TRP A 387 15.29 5.77 44.52
CA TRP A 387 16.61 5.39 44.04
C TRP A 387 16.85 3.89 44.19
N ARG A 388 16.56 3.30 45.36
CA ARG A 388 16.72 1.85 45.60
C ARG A 388 15.85 1.02 44.65
N PHE A 389 14.61 1.45 44.45
CA PHE A 389 13.66 0.79 43.58
C PHE A 389 14.15 0.81 42.12
N LEU A 390 14.51 1.98 41.60
CA LEU A 390 15.03 2.15 40.24
C LEU A 390 16.33 1.37 40.03
N HIS A 391 17.25 1.42 40.98
CA HIS A 391 18.51 0.67 40.91
C HIS A 391 18.27 -0.85 40.87
N GLN A 392 17.30 -1.35 41.63
CA GLN A 392 16.97 -2.77 41.63
C GLN A 392 16.31 -3.20 40.31
N ILE A 393 15.47 -2.36 39.70
CA ILE A 393 14.92 -2.62 38.36
C ILE A 393 16.05 -2.65 37.32
N LEU A 394 16.96 -1.68 37.36
CA LEU A 394 18.08 -1.62 36.42
C LEU A 394 18.93 -2.90 36.50
N LYS A 395 19.21 -3.39 37.71
CA LYS A 395 19.94 -4.65 37.92
C LYS A 395 19.21 -5.86 37.32
N LEU A 396 17.88 -5.90 37.41
CA LEU A 396 17.09 -6.97 36.79
C LEU A 396 17.13 -6.86 35.27
N TYR A 397 16.96 -5.67 34.71
CA TYR A 397 17.03 -5.45 33.26
C TYR A 397 18.42 -5.77 32.69
N SER A 398 19.50 -5.39 33.38
CA SER A 398 20.85 -5.76 32.95
C SER A 398 21.08 -7.27 32.98
N ALA A 399 20.54 -7.98 33.98
CA ALA A 399 20.65 -9.43 34.06
C ALA A 399 19.88 -10.12 32.91
N VAL A 400 18.64 -9.70 32.66
CA VAL A 400 17.82 -10.24 31.55
C VAL A 400 18.44 -9.92 30.18
N LEU A 401 18.99 -8.72 30.00
CA LEU A 401 19.68 -8.35 28.76
C LEU A 401 20.94 -9.19 28.53
N GLN A 402 21.72 -9.49 29.58
CA GLN A 402 22.88 -10.39 29.49
C GLN A 402 22.47 -11.84 29.19
N GLU A 403 21.44 -12.36 29.86
CA GLU A 403 20.90 -13.71 29.60
C GLU A 403 20.43 -13.84 28.15
N THR A 404 19.61 -12.91 27.67
CA THR A 404 19.10 -12.91 26.29
C THR A 404 20.21 -12.73 25.24
N GLN A 405 21.28 -11.99 25.54
CA GLN A 405 22.42 -11.84 24.65
C GLN A 405 23.27 -13.13 24.57
N ASN A 406 23.53 -13.78 25.71
CA ASN A 406 24.23 -15.07 25.75
C ASN A 406 23.43 -16.17 25.02
N GLU A 407 22.10 -16.17 25.18
CA GLU A 407 21.21 -17.10 24.47
C GLU A 407 21.16 -16.84 22.96
N ALA A 408 21.20 -15.56 22.53
CA ALA A 408 21.27 -15.17 21.13
C ALA A 408 22.58 -15.62 20.44
N GLU A 409 23.69 -15.66 21.16
CA GLU A 409 24.97 -16.17 20.65
C GLU A 409 24.99 -17.70 20.51
N LEU A 410 24.20 -18.40 21.34
CA LEU A 410 24.00 -19.86 21.30
C LEU A 410 22.92 -20.31 20.28
N LEU A 411 22.35 -19.38 19.51
CA LEU A 411 21.21 -19.59 18.60
C LEU A 411 21.54 -19.82 17.09
N PRO A 412 22.69 -20.38 16.64
CA PRO A 412 22.74 -20.92 15.29
C PRO A 412 22.08 -22.32 15.28
N ALA A 413 20.75 -22.36 15.42
CA ALA A 413 19.99 -23.59 15.27
C ALA A 413 19.62 -23.78 13.79
N SER A 414 20.32 -24.72 13.13
CA SER A 414 20.17 -25.04 11.71
C SER A 414 18.93 -25.88 11.38
N ASP A 415 18.20 -26.44 12.37
CA ASP A 415 17.13 -27.42 12.15
C ASP A 415 15.82 -27.13 12.94
N GLN A 416 14.68 -27.16 12.22
CA GLN A 416 13.33 -26.91 12.74
C GLN A 416 12.87 -27.93 13.80
N LYS A 417 13.32 -29.19 13.72
CA LYS A 417 12.98 -30.24 14.70
C LYS A 417 13.66 -30.03 16.05
N ALA A 418 14.90 -29.52 16.06
CA ALA A 418 15.63 -29.22 17.28
C ALA A 418 15.03 -28.02 18.03
N LEU A 419 14.46 -27.06 17.30
CA LEU A 419 13.71 -25.93 17.89
C LEU A 419 12.46 -26.41 18.62
N LEU A 420 11.67 -27.29 17.99
CA LEU A 420 10.44 -27.80 18.60
C LEU A 420 10.71 -28.63 19.86
N SER A 421 11.74 -29.49 19.88
CA SER A 421 12.09 -30.24 21.09
C SER A 421 12.59 -29.34 22.21
N ARG A 422 13.30 -28.25 21.88
CA ARG A 422 13.82 -27.30 22.87
C ARG A 422 12.72 -26.42 23.47
N VAL A 423 11.75 -25.99 22.66
CA VAL A 423 10.56 -25.29 23.16
C VAL A 423 9.79 -26.17 24.14
N GLN A 424 9.60 -27.45 23.81
CA GLN A 424 8.94 -28.39 24.71
C GLN A 424 9.71 -28.59 26.02
N GLU A 425 11.05 -28.61 25.98
CA GLU A 425 11.90 -28.73 27.17
C GLU A 425 11.78 -27.50 28.07
N GLU A 426 11.86 -26.29 27.50
CA GLU A 426 11.72 -25.03 28.24
C GLU A 426 10.31 -24.86 28.82
N ASP A 427 9.27 -25.20 28.07
CA ASP A 427 7.89 -25.21 28.57
C ASP A 427 7.75 -26.16 29.77
N GLN A 428 8.37 -27.34 29.69
CA GLN A 428 8.33 -28.31 30.78
C GLN A 428 9.12 -27.83 32.02
N LYS A 429 10.24 -27.13 31.85
CA LYS A 429 10.99 -26.48 32.94
C LYS A 429 10.15 -25.37 33.59
N LEU A 430 9.52 -24.51 32.79
CA LEU A 430 8.65 -23.44 33.28
C LEU A 430 7.46 -24.02 34.08
N LEU A 431 6.80 -25.06 33.57
CA LEU A 431 5.70 -25.72 34.28
C LEU A 431 6.15 -26.31 35.62
N LYS A 432 7.31 -26.98 35.66
CA LYS A 432 7.88 -27.55 36.90
C LYS A 432 8.22 -26.46 37.93
N ALA A 433 8.68 -25.29 37.51
CA ALA A 433 9.04 -24.19 38.41
C ALA A 433 7.85 -23.34 38.86
N LEU A 434 6.91 -23.03 37.95
CA LEU A 434 5.80 -22.10 38.21
C LEU A 434 4.68 -22.75 39.02
N ILE A 435 4.31 -24.01 38.74
CA ILE A 435 3.19 -24.68 39.41
C ILE A 435 3.34 -24.70 40.94
N PRO A 436 4.50 -25.10 41.52
CA PRO A 436 4.69 -25.08 42.97
C PRO A 436 4.60 -23.68 43.57
N ARG A 437 5.09 -22.67 42.84
CA ARG A 437 5.17 -21.28 43.28
C ARG A 437 3.79 -20.60 43.27
N VAL A 438 2.96 -20.91 42.27
CA VAL A 438 1.55 -20.48 42.23
C VAL A 438 0.76 -21.17 43.35
N ARG A 439 0.98 -22.47 43.58
CA ARG A 439 0.34 -23.18 44.70
C ARG A 439 0.73 -22.62 46.06
N SER A 440 2.00 -22.29 46.29
CA SER A 440 2.44 -21.70 47.56
C SER A 440 1.89 -20.29 47.75
N LEU A 441 1.79 -19.48 46.69
CA LEU A 441 1.14 -18.17 46.74
C LEU A 441 -0.35 -18.28 47.03
N ALA A 442 -1.07 -19.19 46.36
CA ALA A 442 -2.48 -19.44 46.63
C ALA A 442 -2.71 -19.80 48.11
N GLN A 443 -1.89 -20.70 48.65
CA GLN A 443 -1.93 -21.04 50.07
C GLN A 443 -1.66 -19.85 51.00
N HIS A 444 -0.72 -18.96 50.64
CA HIS A 444 -0.48 -17.74 51.43
C HIS A 444 -1.66 -16.77 51.34
N CYS A 445 -2.30 -16.63 50.17
CA CYS A 445 -3.50 -15.83 50.00
C CYS A 445 -4.66 -16.38 50.83
N ASP A 446 -4.90 -17.69 50.84
CA ASP A 446 -5.95 -18.32 51.64
C ASP A 446 -5.71 -18.12 53.15
N LYS A 447 -4.46 -18.22 53.58
CA LYS A 447 -4.05 -17.89 54.96
C LYS A 447 -4.28 -16.40 55.28
N GLY A 448 -3.94 -15.50 54.36
CA GLY A 448 -4.19 -14.06 54.51
C GLY A 448 -5.67 -13.73 54.60
N LEU A 449 -6.51 -14.38 53.78
CA LEU A 449 -7.96 -14.21 53.77
C LEU A 449 -8.59 -14.72 55.06
N SER A 450 -8.21 -15.92 55.51
CA SER A 450 -8.69 -16.47 56.79
C SER A 450 -8.26 -15.61 57.99
N TYR A 451 -7.02 -15.10 57.99
CA TYR A 451 -6.58 -14.14 59.01
C TYR A 451 -7.37 -12.83 58.93
N GLY A 452 -7.65 -12.31 57.73
CA GLY A 452 -8.48 -11.13 57.54
C GLY A 452 -9.90 -11.30 58.09
N VAL A 453 -10.51 -12.48 57.93
CA VAL A 453 -11.80 -12.82 58.54
C VAL A 453 -11.70 -12.85 60.07
N GLN A 454 -10.63 -13.39 60.64
CA GLN A 454 -10.39 -13.37 62.09
C GLN A 454 -10.26 -11.94 62.62
N VAL A 455 -9.47 -11.09 61.95
CA VAL A 455 -9.31 -9.67 62.32
C VAL A 455 -10.64 -8.92 62.21
N LYS A 456 -11.41 -9.13 61.13
CA LYS A 456 -12.73 -8.51 60.96
C LYS A 456 -13.70 -8.92 62.08
N THR A 457 -13.67 -10.21 62.45
CA THR A 457 -14.47 -10.75 63.54
C THR A 457 -14.05 -10.16 64.89
N ALA A 458 -12.74 -10.00 65.13
CA ALA A 458 -12.22 -9.35 66.33
C ALA A 458 -12.61 -7.86 66.41
N ILE A 459 -12.58 -7.15 65.27
CA ILE A 459 -13.04 -5.77 65.16
C ILE A 459 -14.55 -5.67 65.44
N SER A 460 -15.38 -6.57 64.88
CA SER A 460 -16.82 -6.58 65.17
C SER A 460 -17.11 -6.86 66.64
N TYR A 461 -16.43 -7.82 67.27
CA TYR A 461 -16.56 -8.05 68.71
C TYR A 461 -16.14 -6.81 69.53
N TRP A 462 -15.07 -6.13 69.13
CA TRP A 462 -14.64 -4.90 69.77
C TRP A 462 -15.66 -3.76 69.59
N TRP A 463 -16.33 -3.67 68.45
CA TRP A 463 -17.32 -2.62 68.18
C TRP A 463 -18.68 -2.88 68.86
N GLU A 464 -19.10 -4.14 68.96
CA GLU A 464 -20.31 -4.53 69.70
C GLU A 464 -20.15 -4.36 71.21
N LYS A 465 -18.94 -4.62 71.74
CA LYS A 465 -18.61 -4.48 73.16
C LYS A 465 -17.22 -3.87 73.35
N PRO A 466 -17.07 -2.56 73.12
CA PRO A 466 -15.81 -1.88 73.37
C PRO A 466 -15.45 -2.07 74.85
N ALA A 467 -14.24 -2.60 75.08
CA ALA A 467 -13.67 -2.92 76.39
C ALA A 467 -14.03 -4.25 77.08
N GLN A 468 -14.72 -5.20 76.43
CA GLN A 468 -14.92 -6.53 77.03
C GLN A 468 -13.60 -7.29 77.34
N HIS A 469 -12.53 -6.93 76.64
CA HIS A 469 -11.17 -7.45 76.81
C HIS A 469 -10.14 -6.39 77.23
N VAL A 470 -10.56 -5.29 77.85
CA VAL A 470 -9.58 -4.41 78.52
C VAL A 470 -8.92 -5.24 79.61
N LEU A 471 -7.57 -5.31 79.57
CA LEU A 471 -6.76 -5.96 80.60
C LEU A 471 -7.28 -5.53 81.98
N PRO A 472 -7.60 -6.45 82.90
CA PRO A 472 -8.17 -6.13 84.22
C PRO A 472 -7.39 -5.06 85.01
N GLU A 473 -6.11 -4.90 84.68
CA GLU A 473 -5.12 -4.03 85.31
C GLU A 473 -5.15 -2.57 84.81
N VAL A 474 -5.78 -2.29 83.67
CA VAL A 474 -5.82 -0.93 83.12
C VAL A 474 -6.92 -0.13 83.81
N SER A 475 -6.53 0.78 84.70
CA SER A 475 -7.44 1.73 85.35
C SER A 475 -7.40 3.11 84.66
N LYS A 476 -8.57 3.72 84.48
CA LYS A 476 -8.68 5.14 84.07
C LYS A 476 -9.51 5.89 85.11
N GLY A 477 -8.90 6.94 85.68
CA GLY A 477 -9.49 7.69 86.78
C GLY A 477 -9.57 6.88 88.08
N GLY A 478 -8.62 5.96 88.32
CA GLY A 478 -8.56 5.15 89.55
C GLY A 478 -9.58 4.01 89.65
N LEU A 479 -10.41 3.81 88.63
CA LEU A 479 -11.40 2.73 88.57
C LEU A 479 -11.10 1.77 87.42
N THR A 480 -11.30 0.47 87.65
CA THR A 480 -11.22 -0.56 86.61
C THR A 480 -12.48 -0.57 85.76
N TYR A 481 -12.41 -1.19 84.58
CA TYR A 481 -13.57 -1.31 83.68
C TYR A 481 -14.80 -1.95 84.37
N GLN A 482 -14.60 -2.99 85.19
CA GLN A 482 -15.70 -3.63 85.93
C GLN A 482 -16.37 -2.68 86.93
N GLN A 483 -15.60 -1.81 87.58
CA GLN A 483 -16.12 -0.82 88.52
C GLN A 483 -16.89 0.29 87.80
N TRP A 484 -16.40 0.75 86.65
CA TRP A 484 -17.14 1.68 85.78
C TRP A 484 -18.45 1.07 85.27
N LEU A 485 -18.43 -0.20 84.85
CA LEU A 485 -19.61 -0.93 84.38
C LEU A 485 -20.66 -1.07 85.49
N GLN A 486 -20.25 -1.40 86.72
CA GLN A 486 -21.15 -1.44 87.87
C GLN A 486 -21.75 -0.07 88.18
N ARG A 487 -20.92 0.99 88.17
CA ARG A 487 -21.38 2.36 88.41
C ARG A 487 -22.40 2.81 87.37
N TRP A 488 -22.18 2.51 86.09
CA TRP A 488 -23.15 2.78 85.03
C TRP A 488 -24.43 1.95 85.16
N ARG A 489 -24.35 0.66 85.52
CA ARG A 489 -25.55 -0.17 85.76
C ARG A 489 -26.39 0.34 86.93
N LEU A 490 -25.75 0.86 87.98
CA LEU A 490 -26.45 1.48 89.11
C LEU A 490 -27.09 2.80 88.70
N ALA A 491 -26.38 3.64 87.94
CA ALA A 491 -26.93 4.90 87.42
C ALA A 491 -28.11 4.68 86.46
N ALA A 492 -28.04 3.67 85.58
CA ALA A 492 -29.09 3.35 84.63
C ALA A 492 -30.33 2.66 85.24
N LYS A 493 -30.22 2.10 86.46
CA LYS A 493 -31.35 1.56 87.22
C LYS A 493 -32.02 2.60 88.12
N ALA A 494 -31.38 3.76 88.30
CA ALA A 494 -31.89 4.88 89.10
C ALA A 494 -32.69 5.89 88.26
N SER A 495 -32.78 5.70 86.94
CA SER A 495 -33.75 6.30 86.02
C SER A 495 -34.86 5.30 85.73
#